data_AF-A0A9P6P5B2-F1
#
_entry.id   AF-A0A9P6P5B2-F1
#
_cell.length_a   1.000
_cell.length_b   1.000
_cell.length_c   1.000
_cell.angle_alpha   90.00
_cell.angle_beta   90.00
_cell.angle_gamma   90.00
#
_symmetry.space_group_name_H-M   'P 1'
#
loop_
_entity.id
_entity.type
_entity.pdbx_description
1 polymer ?
#
loop_
_entity_poly.entity_id
_entity_poly.type
_entity_poly.pdbx_seq_one_letter_code
_entity_poly.pdbx_strand_id
1 'polypeptide(L)'
;MLKQWISQPTLDIQILQERHASIQFFIRSDGETMVQELRKHLKQIRNIPRLISKVREHQVTANEWQQLLQFAYYGIRIGEMLQQCSHLDLPILHKAERIVELSTLKKIGSDINNMIDFDQSSMEDRTIIKKRVDQELDILKEKYEGLDDFLLEVAQEIGSEMRLDIAATLNVVYFPQLGFFLTLPQSLGGAALESVQYFFNFELQFTTAEYVYFKNKRTKDLDEEIGDIHVLIVDKEIELVQTLAERTLTYKTILLEMADVFAELDW
;
A
#
# COMPACT_ATOMS: atom_id res chain seq x y z
N MET A 1 28.45 1.84 -1.19
CA MET A 1 29.66 1.31 -0.53
C MET A 1 30.92 1.44 -1.41
N LEU A 2 30.99 0.86 -2.62
CA LEU A 2 32.21 0.88 -3.46
C LEU A 2 32.84 2.28 -3.68
N LYS A 3 32.04 3.28 -4.08
CA LYS A 3 32.54 4.66 -4.26
C LYS A 3 33.20 5.22 -2.99
N GLN A 4 32.68 4.85 -1.82
CA GLN A 4 33.23 5.28 -0.54
C GLN A 4 34.57 4.59 -0.26
N TRP A 5 34.70 3.28 -0.51
CA TRP A 5 35.96 2.56 -0.30
C TRP A 5 37.09 3.05 -1.22
N ILE A 6 36.76 3.41 -2.46
CA ILE A 6 37.75 4.00 -3.39
C ILE A 6 38.20 5.39 -2.89
N SER A 7 37.26 6.19 -2.40
CA SER A 7 37.56 7.54 -1.87
C SER A 7 38.20 7.52 -0.47
N GLN A 8 38.04 6.44 0.28
CA GLN A 8 38.53 6.27 1.65
C GLN A 8 39.14 4.87 1.82
N PRO A 9 40.36 4.63 1.29
CA PRO A 9 41.05 3.35 1.45
C PRO A 9 41.34 3.07 2.93
N THR A 10 41.13 1.83 3.36
CA THR A 10 41.53 1.39 4.71
C THR A 10 43.03 1.13 4.77
N LEU A 11 43.65 1.47 5.90
CA LEU A 11 45.03 1.11 6.23
C LEU A 11 45.11 -0.12 7.16
N ASP A 12 43.95 -0.66 7.56
CA ASP A 12 43.88 -1.83 8.41
C ASP A 12 44.20 -3.09 7.59
N ILE A 13 45.34 -3.71 7.92
CA ILE A 13 45.83 -4.91 7.24
C ILE A 13 44.89 -6.11 7.43
N GLN A 14 44.18 -6.20 8.56
CA GLN A 14 43.25 -7.30 8.81
C GLN A 14 42.06 -7.19 7.87
N ILE A 15 41.43 -6.01 7.78
CA ILE A 15 40.31 -5.77 6.86
C ILE A 15 40.71 -6.05 5.40
N LEU A 16 41.93 -5.66 5.01
CA LEU A 16 42.43 -5.97 3.66
C LEU A 16 42.58 -7.48 3.44
N GLN A 17 43.16 -8.21 4.39
CA GLN A 17 43.30 -9.67 4.30
C GLN A 17 41.95 -10.38 4.21
N GLU A 18 40.97 -9.98 5.02
CA GLU A 18 39.61 -10.54 4.99
C GLU A 18 38.91 -10.33 3.64
N ARG A 19 39.05 -9.12 3.08
CA ARG A 19 38.52 -8.78 1.74
C ARG A 19 39.19 -9.59 0.64
N HIS A 20 40.51 -9.72 0.67
CA HIS A 20 41.26 -10.51 -0.30
C HIS A 20 40.89 -12.00 -0.23
N ALA A 21 40.70 -12.56 0.98
CA ALA A 21 40.25 -13.94 1.16
C ALA A 21 38.87 -14.18 0.53
N SER A 22 37.94 -13.24 0.73
CA SER A 22 36.60 -13.28 0.16
C SER A 22 36.65 -13.25 -1.38
N ILE A 23 37.39 -12.29 -1.97
CA ILE A 23 37.56 -12.20 -3.43
C ILE A 23 38.17 -13.50 -3.98
N GLN A 24 39.25 -13.98 -3.36
CA GLN A 24 39.96 -15.16 -3.84
C GLN A 24 39.06 -16.39 -3.88
N PHE A 25 38.14 -16.52 -2.91
CA PHE A 25 37.15 -17.58 -2.92
C PHE A 25 36.13 -17.42 -4.07
N PHE A 26 35.52 -16.24 -4.21
CA PHE A 26 34.47 -16.01 -5.21
C PHE A 26 34.97 -16.04 -6.67
N ILE A 27 36.27 -15.83 -6.91
CA ILE A 27 36.88 -15.93 -8.25
C ILE A 27 37.10 -17.39 -8.70
N ARG A 28 37.15 -18.37 -7.77
CA ARG A 28 37.41 -19.76 -8.14
C ARG A 28 36.25 -20.34 -8.97
N SER A 29 36.58 -21.23 -9.91
CA SER A 29 35.61 -21.97 -10.75
C SER A 29 34.48 -22.61 -9.95
N ASP A 30 34.81 -23.06 -8.74
CA ASP A 30 33.94 -23.76 -7.81
C ASP A 30 32.84 -22.83 -7.26
N GLY A 31 33.09 -21.51 -7.26
CA GLY A 31 32.19 -20.47 -6.76
C GLY A 31 31.43 -19.70 -7.85
N GLU A 32 31.73 -19.92 -9.13
CA GLU A 32 31.19 -19.11 -10.23
C GLU A 32 29.66 -19.18 -10.34
N THR A 33 29.09 -20.38 -10.20
CA THR A 33 27.63 -20.59 -10.20
C THR A 33 26.96 -19.89 -9.02
N MET A 34 27.57 -19.95 -7.84
CA MET A 34 27.06 -19.30 -6.64
C MET A 34 27.11 -17.78 -6.74
N VAL A 35 28.20 -17.22 -7.26
CA VAL A 35 28.34 -15.77 -7.51
C VAL A 35 27.29 -15.28 -8.51
N GLN A 36 27.04 -16.03 -9.59
CA GLN A 36 26.02 -15.66 -10.57
C GLN A 36 24.62 -15.61 -9.95
N GLU A 37 24.27 -16.59 -9.12
CA GLU A 37 22.99 -16.60 -8.41
C GLU A 37 22.92 -15.50 -7.33
N LEU A 38 23.97 -15.28 -6.55
CA LEU A 38 24.01 -14.19 -5.57
C LEU A 38 23.80 -12.83 -6.25
N ARG A 39 24.48 -12.56 -7.36
CA ARG A 39 24.29 -11.32 -8.14
C ARG A 39 22.86 -11.14 -8.62
N LYS A 40 22.18 -12.22 -9.06
CA LYS A 40 20.77 -12.15 -9.48
C LYS A 40 19.86 -11.70 -8.34
N HIS A 41 20.07 -12.22 -7.13
CA HIS A 41 19.29 -11.86 -5.95
C HIS A 41 19.66 -10.46 -5.41
N LEU A 42 20.95 -10.14 -5.30
CA LEU A 42 21.45 -8.84 -4.81
C LEU A 42 20.98 -7.68 -5.68
N LYS A 43 20.89 -7.86 -7.01
CA LYS A 43 20.36 -6.84 -7.94
C LYS A 43 18.92 -6.41 -7.63
N GLN A 44 18.15 -7.25 -6.94
CA GLN A 44 16.76 -6.96 -6.57
C GLN A 44 16.66 -6.19 -5.25
N ILE A 45 17.72 -6.15 -4.45
CA ILE A 45 17.75 -5.40 -3.20
C ILE A 45 17.87 -3.91 -3.52
N ARG A 46 16.86 -3.16 -3.10
CA ARG A 46 16.80 -1.70 -3.24
C ARG A 46 17.47 -1.00 -2.05
N ASN A 47 17.45 0.32 -2.06
CA ASN A 47 18.05 1.14 -0.99
C ASN A 47 17.18 1.08 0.29
N ILE A 48 17.48 0.12 1.16
CA ILE A 48 16.75 -0.09 2.43
C ILE A 48 16.84 1.10 3.38
N PRO A 49 18.00 1.76 3.59
CA PRO A 49 18.04 2.96 4.42
C PRO A 49 17.04 4.04 4.00
N ARG A 50 16.89 4.25 2.68
CA ARG A 50 15.90 5.18 2.13
C ARG A 50 14.46 4.71 2.40
N LEU A 51 14.17 3.43 2.19
CA LEU A 51 12.83 2.87 2.45
C LEU A 51 12.45 3.00 3.94
N ILE A 52 13.36 2.65 4.85
CA ILE A 52 13.13 2.78 6.30
C ILE A 52 12.93 4.24 6.71
N SER A 53 13.64 5.20 6.10
CA SER A 53 13.40 6.63 6.33
C SER A 53 11.97 7.02 5.96
N LYS A 54 11.49 6.56 4.80
CA LYS A 54 10.12 6.82 4.36
C LYS A 54 9.07 6.15 5.24
N VAL A 55 9.33 4.93 5.73
CA VAL A 55 8.42 4.25 6.68
C VAL A 55 8.28 5.13 7.93
N ARG A 56 9.39 5.62 8.47
CA ARG A 56 9.39 6.52 9.65
C ARG A 56 8.67 7.84 9.40
N GLU A 57 8.72 8.36 8.19
CA GLU A 57 8.06 9.60 7.80
C GLU A 57 6.59 9.40 7.39
N HIS A 58 6.08 8.16 7.42
CA HIS A 58 4.72 7.79 6.96
C HIS A 58 4.44 8.18 5.49
N GLN A 59 5.49 8.18 4.66
CA GLN A 59 5.42 8.54 3.24
C GLN A 59 5.67 7.34 2.31
N VAL A 60 5.47 6.12 2.82
CA VAL A 60 5.64 4.90 2.03
C VAL A 60 4.42 4.65 1.18
N THR A 61 4.69 4.44 -0.10
CA THR A 61 3.72 4.00 -1.11
C THR A 61 3.60 2.48 -1.15
N ALA A 62 2.53 1.94 -1.75
CA ALA A 62 2.38 0.51 -1.98
C ALA A 62 3.58 -0.11 -2.73
N ASN A 63 4.14 0.59 -3.72
CA ASN A 63 5.35 0.13 -4.42
C ASN A 63 6.58 0.06 -3.49
N GLU A 64 6.70 0.96 -2.51
CA GLU A 64 7.81 0.94 -1.57
C GLU A 64 7.65 -0.15 -0.50
N TRP A 65 6.41 -0.44 -0.09
CA TRP A 65 6.08 -1.65 0.66
C TRP A 65 6.44 -2.92 -0.12
N GLN A 66 6.16 -2.95 -1.42
CA GLN A 66 6.52 -4.06 -2.29
C GLN A 66 8.05 -4.24 -2.38
N GLN A 67 8.82 -3.16 -2.39
CA GLN A 67 10.28 -3.22 -2.36
C GLN A 67 10.82 -3.76 -1.02
N LEU A 68 10.18 -3.42 0.11
CA LEU A 68 10.50 -4.02 1.41
C LEU A 68 10.15 -5.51 1.46
N LEU A 69 9.03 -5.91 0.85
CA LEU A 69 8.66 -7.31 0.70
C LEU A 69 9.67 -8.08 -0.18
N GLN A 70 10.10 -7.48 -1.30
CA GLN A 70 11.16 -8.04 -2.14
C GLN A 70 12.47 -8.17 -1.37
N PHE A 71 12.84 -7.18 -0.56
CA PHE A 71 14.01 -7.28 0.31
C PHE A 71 13.92 -8.47 1.26
N ALA A 72 12.77 -8.67 1.92
CA ALA A 72 12.55 -9.82 2.77
C ALA A 72 12.71 -11.14 2.00
N TYR A 73 12.09 -11.25 0.83
CA TYR A 73 12.16 -12.44 -0.01
C TYR A 73 13.60 -12.75 -0.48
N TYR A 74 14.28 -11.77 -1.08
CA TYR A 74 15.63 -11.96 -1.61
C TYR A 74 16.67 -12.09 -0.50
N GLY A 75 16.49 -11.42 0.63
CA GLY A 75 17.31 -11.61 1.82
C GLY A 75 17.23 -13.05 2.36
N ILE A 76 16.04 -13.67 2.34
CA ILE A 76 15.89 -15.08 2.70
C ILE A 76 16.67 -15.97 1.73
N ARG A 77 16.53 -15.76 0.41
CA ARG A 77 17.26 -16.53 -0.61
C ARG A 77 18.77 -16.43 -0.44
N ILE A 78 19.28 -15.21 -0.22
CA ILE A 78 20.70 -14.98 0.02
C ILE A 78 21.12 -15.70 1.31
N GLY A 79 20.40 -15.52 2.42
CA GLY A 79 20.72 -16.20 3.68
C GLY A 79 20.74 -17.72 3.56
N GLU A 80 19.77 -18.33 2.87
CA GLU A 80 19.73 -19.77 2.59
C GLU A 80 20.95 -20.23 1.77
N MET A 81 21.37 -19.45 0.76
CA MET A 81 22.56 -19.75 -0.03
C MET A 81 23.84 -19.66 0.82
N LEU A 82 23.97 -18.62 1.65
CA LEU A 82 25.15 -18.43 2.50
C LEU A 82 25.26 -19.55 3.55
N GLN A 83 24.14 -20.06 4.07
CA GLN A 83 24.13 -21.19 5.00
C GLN A 83 24.67 -22.48 4.37
N GLN A 84 24.47 -22.72 3.07
CA GLN A 84 25.04 -23.87 2.36
C GLN A 84 26.58 -23.78 2.26
N CYS A 85 27.10 -22.57 2.35
CA CYS A 85 28.53 -22.25 2.32
C CYS A 85 29.16 -22.09 3.70
N SER A 86 28.42 -22.34 4.79
CA SER A 86 28.88 -22.16 6.18
C SER A 86 30.11 -23.00 6.57
N HIS A 87 30.40 -24.07 5.82
CA HIS A 87 31.61 -24.87 5.99
C HIS A 87 32.91 -24.15 5.57
N LEU A 88 32.80 -23.00 4.90
CA LEU A 88 33.93 -22.21 4.44
C LEU A 88 34.28 -21.15 5.48
N ASP A 89 35.56 -21.10 5.86
CA ASP A 89 36.05 -20.14 6.84
C ASP A 89 36.32 -18.77 6.20
N LEU A 90 35.22 -18.03 5.96
CA LEU A 90 35.26 -16.68 5.39
C LEU A 90 34.63 -15.67 6.34
N PRO A 91 35.31 -14.56 6.67
CA PRO A 91 34.79 -13.52 7.58
C PRO A 91 33.42 -12.97 7.18
N ILE A 92 33.17 -12.79 5.88
CA ILE A 92 31.89 -12.28 5.37
C ILE A 92 30.74 -13.27 5.60
N LEU A 93 31.00 -14.59 5.55
CA LEU A 93 30.00 -15.62 5.83
C LEU A 93 29.66 -15.67 7.31
N HIS A 94 30.66 -15.61 8.19
CA HIS A 94 30.46 -15.51 9.65
C HIS A 94 29.67 -14.25 10.03
N LYS A 95 29.98 -13.12 9.37
CA LYS A 95 29.26 -11.87 9.57
C LYS A 95 27.80 -12.00 9.11
N ALA A 96 27.56 -12.59 7.94
CA ALA A 96 26.22 -12.81 7.42
C ALA A 96 25.41 -13.79 8.27
N GLU A 97 26.02 -14.88 8.75
CA GLU A 97 25.35 -15.85 9.62
C GLU A 97 24.88 -15.22 10.93
N ARG A 98 25.66 -14.29 11.50
CA ARG A 98 25.30 -13.58 12.74
C ARG A 98 24.18 -12.55 12.54
N ILE A 99 24.14 -11.88 11.40
CA ILE A 99 23.27 -10.71 11.16
C ILE A 99 21.99 -11.09 10.40
N VAL A 100 22.09 -12.02 9.44
CA VAL A 100 20.98 -12.40 8.56
C VAL A 100 20.06 -13.40 9.26
N GLU A 101 19.17 -12.87 10.09
CA GLU A 101 18.13 -13.63 10.76
C GLU A 101 16.93 -13.94 9.84
N LEU A 102 16.86 -15.18 9.33
CA LEU A 102 15.79 -15.62 8.43
C LEU A 102 14.39 -15.54 9.05
N SER A 103 14.24 -15.76 10.35
CA SER A 103 12.96 -15.64 11.07
C SER A 103 12.42 -14.23 11.02
N THR A 104 13.27 -13.23 11.18
CA THR A 104 12.88 -11.81 11.13
C THR A 104 12.45 -11.41 9.73
N LEU A 105 13.18 -11.81 8.68
CA LEU A 105 12.78 -11.57 7.29
C LEU A 105 11.45 -12.24 6.94
N LYS A 106 11.23 -13.48 7.41
CA LYS A 106 9.95 -14.20 7.20
C LYS A 106 8.78 -13.48 7.87
N LYS A 107 8.96 -12.98 9.09
CA LYS A 107 7.93 -12.21 9.82
C LYS A 107 7.58 -10.94 9.06
N ILE A 108 8.58 -10.11 8.74
CA ILE A 108 8.37 -8.84 8.02
C ILE A 108 7.71 -9.07 6.67
N GLY A 109 8.19 -10.06 5.90
CA GLY A 109 7.60 -10.41 4.62
C GLY A 109 6.15 -10.88 4.75
N SER A 110 5.85 -11.70 5.77
CA SER A 110 4.48 -12.15 6.05
C SER A 110 3.57 -11.00 6.48
N ASP A 111 4.03 -10.11 7.35
CA ASP A 111 3.25 -8.98 7.85
C ASP A 111 2.86 -8.05 6.70
N ILE A 112 3.82 -7.69 5.84
CA ILE A 112 3.57 -6.85 4.67
C ILE A 112 2.62 -7.57 3.68
N ASN A 113 2.92 -8.83 3.33
CA ASN A 113 2.16 -9.56 2.33
C ASN A 113 0.73 -9.87 2.77
N ASN A 114 0.50 -10.14 4.06
CA ASN A 114 -0.84 -10.46 4.56
C ASN A 114 -1.71 -9.20 4.71
N MET A 115 -1.08 -8.02 4.80
CA MET A 115 -1.76 -6.77 5.07
C MET A 115 -2.11 -5.99 3.81
N ILE A 116 -1.16 -5.85 2.87
CA ILE A 116 -1.30 -4.96 1.73
C ILE A 116 -1.77 -5.72 0.49
N ASP A 117 -2.80 -5.19 -0.18
CA ASP A 117 -3.26 -5.67 -1.47
C ASP A 117 -2.53 -4.91 -2.59
N PHE A 118 -1.44 -5.46 -3.08
CA PHE A 118 -0.62 -4.80 -4.12
C PHE A 118 -1.34 -4.69 -5.46
N ASP A 119 -2.26 -5.61 -5.77
CA ASP A 119 -2.98 -5.60 -7.04
C ASP A 119 -4.01 -4.46 -7.05
N GLN A 120 -4.85 -4.37 -6.01
CA GLN A 120 -5.79 -3.27 -5.86
C GLN A 120 -5.07 -1.93 -5.66
N SER A 121 -3.97 -1.92 -4.91
CA SER A 121 -3.17 -0.70 -4.72
C SER A 121 -2.64 -0.11 -6.02
N SER A 122 -2.30 -0.97 -6.98
CA SER A 122 -1.86 -0.52 -8.31
C SER A 122 -3.00 0.01 -9.16
N MET A 123 -4.23 -0.47 -8.96
CA MET A 123 -5.40 -0.03 -9.72
C MET A 123 -5.93 1.32 -9.22
N GLU A 124 -5.88 1.54 -7.90
CA GLU A 124 -6.44 2.74 -7.25
C GLU A 124 -5.38 3.82 -6.93
N ASP A 125 -4.12 3.58 -7.29
CA ASP A 125 -2.97 4.47 -7.02
C ASP A 125 -2.86 4.91 -5.53
N ARG A 126 -3.22 4.00 -4.63
CA ARG A 126 -3.20 4.20 -3.17
C ARG A 126 -2.91 2.90 -2.45
N THR A 127 -2.45 2.94 -1.20
CA THR A 127 -2.21 1.71 -0.44
C THR A 127 -3.53 1.13 0.06
N ILE A 128 -3.89 -0.04 -0.46
CA ILE A 128 -5.12 -0.78 -0.11
C ILE A 128 -4.80 -1.90 0.87
N ILE A 129 -5.64 -2.04 1.89
CA ILE A 129 -5.55 -3.16 2.83
C ILE A 129 -6.40 -4.34 2.35
N LYS A 130 -5.84 -5.55 2.45
CA LYS A 130 -6.50 -6.81 2.09
C LYS A 130 -7.77 -7.03 2.91
N LYS A 131 -8.74 -7.73 2.30
CA LYS A 131 -9.93 -8.23 3.00
C LYS A 131 -9.50 -9.18 4.13
N ARG A 132 -10.27 -9.22 5.24
CA ARG A 132 -10.04 -10.08 6.43
C ARG A 132 -8.83 -9.71 7.29
N VAL A 133 -8.25 -8.53 7.08
CA VAL A 133 -7.20 -7.98 7.95
C VAL A 133 -7.82 -7.30 9.17
N ASP A 134 -8.89 -6.55 8.96
CA ASP A 134 -9.61 -5.81 9.98
C ASP A 134 -11.12 -5.91 9.74
N GLN A 135 -11.86 -6.31 10.78
CA GLN A 135 -13.30 -6.58 10.68
C GLN A 135 -14.10 -5.29 10.47
N GLU A 136 -13.68 -4.18 11.06
CA GLU A 136 -14.37 -2.90 10.94
C GLU A 136 -14.21 -2.36 9.51
N LEU A 137 -13.00 -2.41 8.97
CA LEU A 137 -12.71 -2.07 7.59
C LEU A 137 -13.49 -2.95 6.60
N ASP A 138 -13.55 -4.26 6.84
CA ASP A 138 -14.31 -5.17 5.99
C ASP A 138 -15.80 -4.79 5.94
N ILE A 139 -16.41 -4.48 7.08
CA ILE A 139 -17.81 -4.02 7.17
C ILE A 139 -18.00 -2.70 6.40
N LEU A 140 -17.07 -1.76 6.51
CA LEU A 140 -17.14 -0.49 5.78
C LEU A 140 -17.03 -0.72 4.27
N LYS A 141 -16.11 -1.57 3.82
CA LYS A 141 -15.96 -1.93 2.40
C LYS A 141 -17.19 -2.64 1.86
N GLU A 142 -17.80 -3.55 2.62
CA GLU A 142 -19.04 -4.23 2.22
C GLU A 142 -20.21 -3.24 2.09
N LYS A 143 -20.36 -2.32 3.06
CA LYS A 143 -21.35 -1.24 2.97
C LYS A 143 -21.14 -0.35 1.75
N TYR A 144 -19.88 -0.04 1.43
CA TYR A 144 -19.54 0.75 0.26
C TYR A 144 -19.82 0.02 -1.05
N GLU A 145 -19.46 -1.27 -1.14
CA GLU A 145 -19.76 -2.13 -2.30
C GLU A 145 -21.29 -2.26 -2.53
N GLY A 146 -22.10 -2.30 -1.46
CA GLY A 146 -23.57 -2.35 -1.53
C GLY A 146 -24.27 -0.99 -1.59
N LEU A 147 -23.52 0.11 -1.66
CA LEU A 147 -24.10 1.46 -1.55
C LEU A 147 -24.98 1.79 -2.76
N ASP A 148 -24.57 1.43 -3.97
CA ASP A 148 -25.29 1.75 -5.21
C ASP A 148 -26.70 1.12 -5.23
N ASP A 149 -26.80 -0.15 -4.83
CA ASP A 149 -28.10 -0.85 -4.74
C ASP A 149 -29.01 -0.20 -3.69
N PHE A 150 -28.45 0.17 -2.53
CA PHE A 150 -29.19 0.88 -1.48
C PHE A 150 -29.67 2.27 -1.96
N LEU A 151 -28.83 3.03 -2.66
CA LEU A 151 -29.20 4.35 -3.18
C LEU A 151 -30.27 4.26 -4.27
N LEU A 152 -30.29 3.18 -5.06
CA LEU A 152 -31.36 2.90 -6.00
C LEU A 152 -32.70 2.70 -5.29
N GLU A 153 -32.73 1.95 -4.19
CA GLU A 153 -33.94 1.77 -3.37
C GLU A 153 -34.43 3.11 -2.80
N VAL A 154 -33.51 3.95 -2.29
CA VAL A 154 -33.85 5.29 -1.79
C VAL A 154 -34.39 6.19 -2.91
N ALA A 155 -33.82 6.10 -4.12
CA ALA A 155 -34.34 6.84 -5.27
C ALA A 155 -35.78 6.42 -5.60
N GLN A 156 -36.08 5.12 -5.57
CA GLN A 156 -37.44 4.61 -5.80
C GLN A 156 -38.41 5.05 -4.71
N GLU A 157 -37.98 5.04 -3.44
CA GLU A 157 -38.76 5.53 -2.30
C GLU A 157 -39.15 7.01 -2.50
N ILE A 158 -38.17 7.88 -2.78
CA ILE A 158 -38.39 9.31 -2.99
C ILE A 158 -39.25 9.57 -4.25
N GLY A 159 -39.03 8.81 -5.32
CA GLY A 159 -39.75 8.93 -6.58
C GLY A 159 -41.20 8.43 -6.54
N SER A 160 -41.59 7.64 -5.53
CA SER A 160 -42.91 7.00 -5.45
C SER A 160 -44.08 7.98 -5.39
N GLU A 161 -43.86 9.18 -4.86
CA GLU A 161 -44.86 10.25 -4.74
C GLU A 161 -44.82 11.22 -5.94
N MET A 162 -43.92 11.00 -6.90
CA MET A 162 -43.68 11.90 -8.03
C MET A 162 -44.39 11.42 -9.31
N ARG A 163 -44.46 12.31 -10.29
CA ARG A 163 -44.92 11.93 -11.63
C ARG A 163 -43.94 10.93 -12.26
N LEU A 164 -44.47 9.98 -13.02
CA LEU A 164 -43.73 8.89 -13.66
C LEU A 164 -42.53 9.36 -14.51
N ASP A 165 -42.66 10.49 -15.20
CA ASP A 165 -41.58 11.06 -16.03
C ASP A 165 -40.38 11.53 -15.20
N ILE A 166 -40.63 12.10 -14.01
CA ILE A 166 -39.60 12.54 -13.09
C ILE A 166 -39.04 11.34 -12.32
N ALA A 167 -39.93 10.51 -11.76
CA ALA A 167 -39.55 9.33 -10.96
C ALA A 167 -38.64 8.37 -11.74
N ALA A 168 -38.88 8.18 -13.05
CA ALA A 168 -38.06 7.30 -13.89
C ALA A 168 -36.64 7.82 -14.16
N THR A 169 -36.39 9.11 -13.92
CA THR A 169 -35.09 9.76 -14.16
C THR A 169 -34.39 10.22 -12.89
N LEU A 170 -35.09 10.14 -11.76
CA LEU A 170 -34.56 10.45 -10.44
C LEU A 170 -33.53 9.38 -10.07
N ASN A 171 -32.35 9.82 -9.65
CA ASN A 171 -31.37 8.95 -9.05
C ASN A 171 -30.80 9.58 -7.78
N VAL A 172 -30.25 8.76 -6.89
CA VAL A 172 -29.50 9.22 -5.72
C VAL A 172 -28.05 8.79 -5.90
N VAL A 173 -27.14 9.73 -5.71
CA VAL A 173 -25.70 9.51 -5.90
C VAL A 173 -24.94 9.94 -4.66
N TYR A 174 -23.81 9.29 -4.42
CA TYR A 174 -22.88 9.64 -3.37
C TYR A 174 -21.59 10.20 -3.96
N PHE A 175 -21.12 11.31 -3.39
CA PHE A 175 -19.83 11.89 -3.70
C PHE A 175 -18.99 11.96 -2.42
N PRO A 176 -17.78 11.36 -2.39
CA PRO A 176 -16.87 11.55 -1.26
C PRO A 176 -16.69 13.04 -0.93
N GLN A 177 -16.65 13.37 0.36
CA GLN A 177 -16.56 14.71 0.95
C GLN A 177 -17.76 15.63 0.75
N LEU A 178 -18.65 15.35 -0.21
CA LEU A 178 -19.83 16.15 -0.50
C LEU A 178 -21.13 15.52 0.02
N GLY A 179 -21.14 14.19 0.18
CA GLY A 179 -22.26 13.41 0.70
C GLY A 179 -23.24 12.94 -0.39
N PHE A 180 -24.50 12.76 -0.01
CA PHE A 180 -25.56 12.19 -0.86
C PHE A 180 -26.38 13.25 -1.58
N PHE A 181 -26.68 13.05 -2.86
CA PHE A 181 -27.43 14.00 -3.66
C PHE A 181 -28.49 13.32 -4.50
N LEU A 182 -29.60 14.02 -4.70
CA LEU A 182 -30.57 13.68 -5.74
C LEU A 182 -30.09 14.26 -7.06
N THR A 183 -30.22 13.48 -8.13
CA THR A 183 -29.86 13.92 -9.47
C THR A 183 -31.02 13.74 -10.44
N LEU A 184 -31.20 14.77 -11.29
CA LEU A 184 -32.18 14.80 -12.36
C LEU A 184 -31.54 15.35 -13.65
N PRO A 185 -31.86 14.81 -14.83
CA PRO A 185 -31.34 15.31 -16.10
C PRO A 185 -31.77 16.75 -16.38
N GLN A 186 -30.87 17.58 -16.91
CA GLN A 186 -31.21 18.93 -17.39
C GLN A 186 -32.28 18.90 -18.51
N SER A 187 -32.34 17.79 -19.26
CA SER A 187 -33.29 17.60 -20.36
C SER A 187 -34.75 17.56 -19.94
N LEU A 188 -35.06 17.39 -18.64
CA LEU A 188 -36.43 17.51 -18.11
C LEU A 188 -37.01 18.92 -18.29
N GLY A 189 -36.15 19.93 -18.46
CA GLY A 189 -36.54 21.31 -18.68
C GLY A 189 -36.83 22.09 -17.39
N GLY A 190 -36.69 23.41 -17.47
CA GLY A 190 -36.76 24.30 -16.29
C GLY A 190 -38.06 24.20 -15.51
N ALA A 191 -39.21 24.07 -16.17
CA ALA A 191 -40.50 23.98 -15.50
C ALA A 191 -40.65 22.72 -14.62
N ALA A 192 -40.11 21.58 -15.05
CA ALA A 192 -40.16 20.34 -14.26
C ALA A 192 -39.21 20.46 -13.05
N LEU A 193 -38.02 21.05 -13.25
CA LEU A 193 -37.04 21.28 -12.19
C LEU A 193 -37.55 22.29 -11.14
N GLU A 194 -38.23 23.36 -11.56
CA GLU A 194 -38.89 24.30 -10.65
C GLU A 194 -40.01 23.62 -9.87
N SER A 195 -40.78 22.73 -10.51
CA SER A 195 -41.85 22.01 -9.84
C SER A 195 -41.32 21.10 -8.72
N VAL A 196 -40.19 20.43 -8.90
CA VAL A 196 -39.62 19.57 -7.85
C VAL A 196 -39.05 20.38 -6.68
N GLN A 197 -38.46 21.54 -6.96
CA GLN A 197 -38.00 22.46 -5.91
C GLN A 197 -39.16 22.95 -5.05
N TYR A 198 -40.28 23.33 -5.67
CA TYR A 198 -41.43 23.90 -4.96
C TYR A 198 -42.29 22.85 -4.25
N PHE A 199 -42.65 21.75 -4.91
CA PHE A 199 -43.59 20.77 -4.35
C PHE A 199 -42.94 19.74 -3.43
N PHE A 200 -41.66 19.41 -3.66
CA PHE A 200 -40.94 18.37 -2.91
C PHE A 200 -39.79 18.92 -2.07
N ASN A 201 -39.66 20.25 -1.97
CA ASN A 201 -38.62 20.95 -1.20
C ASN A 201 -37.19 20.51 -1.58
N PHE A 202 -36.93 20.37 -2.88
CA PHE A 202 -35.60 20.07 -3.38
C PHE A 202 -34.74 21.33 -3.36
N GLU A 203 -33.67 21.32 -2.58
CA GLU A 203 -32.71 22.42 -2.47
C GLU A 203 -31.60 22.24 -3.51
N LEU A 204 -31.57 23.10 -4.52
CA LEU A 204 -30.53 23.09 -5.54
C LEU A 204 -29.14 23.32 -4.93
N GLN A 205 -28.20 22.43 -5.23
CA GLN A 205 -26.82 22.53 -4.77
C GLN A 205 -25.90 22.99 -5.90
N PHE A 206 -25.88 22.26 -7.02
CA PHE A 206 -25.08 22.59 -8.19
C PHE A 206 -25.63 21.94 -9.46
N THR A 207 -25.08 22.33 -10.60
CA THR A 207 -25.44 21.81 -11.93
C THR A 207 -24.19 21.43 -12.70
N THR A 208 -24.28 20.38 -13.51
CA THR A 208 -23.31 20.03 -14.55
C THR A 208 -23.97 20.18 -15.92
N ALA A 209 -23.24 19.96 -17.02
CA ALA A 209 -23.83 20.09 -18.36
C ALA A 209 -25.05 19.17 -18.60
N GLU A 210 -25.10 18.03 -17.93
CA GLU A 210 -26.13 17.00 -18.15
C GLU A 210 -27.12 16.86 -16.99
N TYR A 211 -26.70 17.18 -15.76
CA TYR A 211 -27.49 16.90 -14.55
C TYR A 211 -27.62 18.10 -13.62
N VAL A 212 -28.68 18.07 -12.82
CA VAL A 212 -28.95 19.00 -11.72
C VAL A 212 -28.93 18.22 -10.41
N TYR A 213 -28.24 18.75 -9.41
CA TYR A 213 -28.02 18.08 -8.13
C TYR A 213 -28.73 18.83 -7.00
N PHE A 214 -29.49 18.08 -6.21
CA PHE A 214 -30.32 18.60 -5.13
C PHE A 214 -30.03 17.90 -3.80
N LYS A 215 -30.39 18.57 -2.72
CA LYS A 215 -30.58 17.97 -1.40
C LYS A 215 -32.06 18.05 -1.04
N ASN A 216 -32.60 17.00 -0.45
CA ASN A 216 -33.87 17.04 0.27
C ASN A 216 -33.64 16.58 1.71
N LYS A 217 -34.73 16.46 2.49
CA LYS A 217 -34.65 15.94 3.85
C LYS A 217 -33.99 14.55 3.89
N ARG A 218 -34.44 13.62 3.03
CA ARG A 218 -33.92 12.24 3.02
C ARG A 218 -32.42 12.17 2.74
N THR A 219 -31.89 12.93 1.78
CA THR A 219 -30.45 12.95 1.51
C THR A 219 -29.64 13.56 2.65
N LYS A 220 -30.21 14.53 3.38
CA LYS A 220 -29.58 15.10 4.58
C LYS A 220 -29.56 14.08 5.72
N ASP A 221 -30.67 13.36 5.91
CA ASP A 221 -30.75 12.26 6.88
C ASP A 221 -29.70 11.18 6.55
N LEU A 222 -29.49 10.84 5.27
CA LEU A 222 -28.43 9.92 4.84
C LEU A 222 -27.02 10.45 5.16
N ASP A 223 -26.76 11.75 4.97
CA ASP A 223 -25.47 12.33 5.36
C ASP A 223 -25.22 12.20 6.87
N GLU A 224 -26.27 12.31 7.69
CA GLU A 224 -26.18 12.19 9.15
C GLU A 224 -26.04 10.73 9.62
N GLU A 225 -26.80 9.81 9.02
CA GLU A 225 -26.85 8.39 9.40
C GLU A 225 -25.64 7.59 8.91
N ILE A 226 -25.26 7.80 7.64
CA ILE A 226 -24.22 7.03 6.96
C ILE A 226 -22.89 7.78 7.00
N GLY A 227 -22.92 9.10 6.83
CA GLY A 227 -21.73 9.93 6.74
C GLY A 227 -20.91 9.64 5.49
N ASP A 228 -19.61 9.94 5.59
CA ASP A 228 -18.66 9.76 4.50
C ASP A 228 -17.97 8.40 4.61
N ILE A 229 -18.62 7.35 4.10
CA ILE A 229 -18.08 5.97 4.16
C ILE A 229 -16.69 5.89 3.51
N HIS A 230 -16.49 6.55 2.37
CA HIS A 230 -15.21 6.51 1.67
C HIS A 230 -14.08 7.09 2.54
N VAL A 231 -14.31 8.23 3.19
CA VAL A 231 -13.33 8.81 4.12
C VAL A 231 -13.06 7.88 5.29
N LEU A 232 -14.10 7.26 5.87
CA LEU A 232 -13.94 6.30 6.97
C LEU A 232 -13.09 5.08 6.55
N ILE A 233 -13.28 4.55 5.34
CA ILE A 233 -12.46 3.47 4.78
C ILE A 233 -11.01 3.91 4.67
N VAL A 234 -10.76 5.07 4.06
CA VAL A 234 -9.41 5.59 3.84
C VAL A 234 -8.69 5.84 5.18
N ASP A 235 -9.37 6.43 6.15
CA ASP A 235 -8.81 6.70 7.48
C ASP A 235 -8.43 5.39 8.19
N LYS A 236 -9.30 4.38 8.11
CA LYS A 236 -9.01 3.04 8.67
C LYS A 236 -7.85 2.36 7.98
N GLU A 237 -7.73 2.47 6.66
CA GLU A 237 -6.57 1.95 5.93
C GLU A 237 -5.28 2.66 6.33
N ILE A 238 -5.32 3.98 6.53
CA ILE A 238 -4.16 4.76 7.02
C ILE A 238 -3.75 4.29 8.42
N GLU A 239 -4.70 4.13 9.35
CA GLU A 239 -4.47 3.63 10.71
C GLU A 239 -3.75 2.27 10.69
N LEU A 240 -4.23 1.36 9.85
CA LEU A 240 -3.67 0.03 9.67
C LEU A 240 -2.25 0.09 9.06
N VAL A 241 -2.04 0.90 8.02
CA VAL A 241 -0.70 1.09 7.44
C VAL A 241 0.28 1.69 8.46
N GLN A 242 -0.15 2.61 9.31
CA GLN A 242 0.68 3.15 10.40
C GLN A 242 1.06 2.06 11.40
N THR A 243 0.13 1.20 11.78
CA THR A 243 0.41 0.04 12.64
C THR A 243 1.46 -0.89 12.02
N LEU A 244 1.39 -1.12 10.70
CA LEU A 244 2.41 -1.89 9.98
C LEU A 244 3.77 -1.19 9.96
N ALA A 245 3.79 0.14 9.79
CA ALA A 245 5.00 0.95 9.83
C ALA A 245 5.69 0.85 11.18
N GLU A 246 4.96 1.00 12.28
CA GLU A 246 5.49 0.88 13.64
C GLU A 246 6.10 -0.51 13.89
N ARG A 247 5.39 -1.58 13.51
CA ARG A 247 5.89 -2.95 13.61
C ARG A 247 7.18 -3.15 12.80
N THR A 248 7.21 -2.67 11.57
CA THR A 248 8.40 -2.75 10.70
C THR A 248 9.58 -1.99 11.31
N LEU A 249 9.34 -0.83 11.91
CA LEU A 249 10.38 -0.02 12.55
C LEU A 249 10.99 -0.65 13.80
N THR A 250 10.33 -1.61 14.45
CA THR A 250 10.95 -2.40 15.53
C THR A 250 12.17 -3.18 15.04
N TYR A 251 12.19 -3.55 13.75
CA TYR A 251 13.28 -4.29 13.12
C TYR A 251 14.30 -3.39 12.39
N LYS A 252 14.18 -2.05 12.51
CA LYS A 252 15.00 -1.10 11.73
C LYS A 252 16.51 -1.38 11.81
N THR A 253 17.03 -1.67 13.00
CA THR A 253 18.48 -1.85 13.21
C THR A 253 18.97 -3.08 12.46
N ILE A 254 18.26 -4.19 12.62
CA ILE A 254 18.57 -5.46 11.95
C ILE A 254 18.46 -5.31 10.42
N LEU A 255 17.41 -4.63 9.93
CA LEU A 255 17.23 -4.40 8.49
C LEU A 255 18.37 -3.58 7.88
N LEU A 256 18.88 -2.56 8.60
CA LEU A 256 20.01 -1.76 8.14
C LEU A 256 21.32 -2.56 8.17
N GLU A 257 21.56 -3.33 9.23
CA GLU A 257 22.75 -4.20 9.33
C GLU A 257 22.76 -5.28 8.23
N MET A 258 21.61 -5.90 7.96
CA MET A 258 21.46 -6.85 6.84
C MET A 258 21.72 -6.18 5.49
N ALA A 259 21.20 -4.97 5.28
CA ALA A 259 21.43 -4.22 4.05
C ALA A 259 22.92 -3.87 3.86
N ASP A 260 23.64 -3.56 4.94
CA ASP A 260 25.08 -3.33 4.89
C ASP A 260 25.86 -4.60 4.56
N VAL A 261 25.47 -5.76 5.13
CA VAL A 261 26.06 -7.06 4.77
C VAL A 261 25.82 -7.39 3.30
N PHE A 262 24.61 -7.18 2.79
CA PHE A 262 24.32 -7.42 1.38
C PHE A 262 25.06 -6.45 0.46
N ALA A 263 25.24 -5.19 0.87
CA ALA A 263 26.04 -4.22 0.12
C ALA A 263 27.54 -4.58 0.12
N GLU A 264 28.04 -5.25 1.16
CA GLU A 264 29.39 -5.79 1.23
C GLU A 264 29.56 -7.07 0.39
N LEU A 265 28.51 -7.89 0.26
CA LEU A 265 28.49 -9.08 -0.61
C LEU A 265 28.35 -8.76 -2.10
N ASP A 266 27.70 -7.63 -2.45
CA ASP A 266 27.53 -7.17 -3.83
C ASP A 266 28.82 -6.56 -4.42
N TRP A 267 29.79 -6.26 -3.55
CA TRP A 267 31.13 -5.82 -3.93
C TRP A 267 31.95 -6.96 -4.55
#